data_AF-A0A318T2M8-F1
#
_entry.id   AF-A0A318T2M8-F1
#
_cell.length_a   1.000
_cell.length_b   1.000
_cell.length_c   1.000
_cell.angle_alpha   90.00
_cell.angle_beta   90.00
_cell.angle_gamma   90.00
#
_symmetry.space_group_name_H-M   'P 1'
#
loop_
_entity.id
_entity.type
_entity.pdbx_description
1 polymer ?
#
loop_
_entity_poly.entity_id
_entity_poly.type
_entity_poly.pdbx_seq_one_letter_code
_entity_poly.pdbx_strand_id
1 'polypeptide(L)'
;MFNSPGGNPSTAIRVGRLIRALGLRTFQMRGMECSSACALAFMGGSIRVAETGAIGVHKSSFSEGAPISVDAAVSFVQLQTAETISYMTEMGIDPSLLQLSLRYEKDDMRYLSKSEMAQYRVTNFDFGAEASVAKSVTQPPVPQMEPSSPPNYRIAGDGARFHIPLAKSGALRVPKGQEYLRSGEDQASGKIVRMRNGDRVEIVSVGARWYKVKAKEREGYLHHNWVKVDQFLNKPFGDRYIQIKSFDNYADAESYVRSSPLPVTAYLATNKWYAVVLDKTMPADNAADLLKQLKSRGAVPDDAFMTVGNTYVRSVCCSE
;
A
#
# COMPACT_ATOMS: atom_id res chain seq x y z
N MET A 1 17.54 16.80 -0.34
CA MET A 1 17.50 15.37 -0.73
C MET A 1 17.83 14.55 0.50
N PHE A 2 17.18 13.40 0.68
CA PHE A 2 17.33 12.58 1.88
C PHE A 2 17.82 11.17 1.53
N ASN A 3 18.59 10.57 2.45
CA ASN A 3 18.98 9.17 2.41
C ASN A 3 18.92 8.60 3.84
N SER A 4 17.72 8.29 4.30
CA SER A 4 17.46 7.90 5.68
C SER A 4 16.32 6.88 5.75
N PRO A 5 16.50 5.79 6.51
CA PRO A 5 15.44 4.82 6.80
C PRO A 5 14.42 5.34 7.84
N GLY A 6 14.51 6.61 8.24
CA GLY A 6 13.71 7.21 9.30
C GLY A 6 14.44 7.32 10.64
N GLY A 7 13.67 7.33 11.73
CA GLY A 7 14.16 7.63 13.08
C GLY A 7 13.05 8.17 13.98
N ASN A 8 13.38 9.14 14.84
CA ASN A 8 12.42 9.74 15.76
C ASN A 8 11.47 10.74 15.04
N PRO A 9 10.13 10.54 15.10
CA PRO A 9 9.16 11.43 14.45
C PRO A 9 9.20 12.88 14.94
N SER A 10 9.31 13.12 16.25
CA SER A 10 9.33 14.47 16.84
C SER A 10 10.56 15.26 16.36
N THR A 11 11.72 14.61 16.26
CA THR A 11 12.93 15.21 15.69
C THR A 11 12.74 15.55 14.21
N ALA A 12 12.15 14.65 13.43
CA ALA A 12 11.90 14.89 12.00
C ALA A 12 10.90 16.03 11.76
N ILE A 13 9.87 16.16 12.59
CA ILE A 13 8.93 17.29 12.57
C ILE A 13 9.65 18.61 12.82
N ARG A 14 10.56 18.66 13.82
CA ARG A 14 11.38 19.86 14.07
C ARG A 14 12.27 20.21 12.88
N VAL A 15 12.91 19.22 12.27
CA VAL A 15 13.72 19.40 11.05
C VAL A 15 12.85 19.91 9.90
N GLY A 16 11.67 19.33 9.70
CA GLY A 16 10.74 19.75 8.65
C GLY A 16 10.21 21.17 8.84
N ARG A 17 9.88 21.59 10.07
CA ARG A 17 9.54 22.98 10.39
C ARG A 17 10.70 23.94 10.08
N LEU A 18 11.95 23.53 10.35
CA LEU A 18 13.13 24.33 9.99
C LEU A 18 13.31 24.44 8.47
N ILE A 19 13.13 23.35 7.72
CA ILE A 19 13.14 23.34 6.25
C ILE A 19 12.10 24.33 5.70
N ARG A 20 10.89 24.32 6.27
CA ARG A 20 9.81 25.24 5.88
C ARG A 20 10.16 26.70 6.19
N ALA A 21 10.64 26.97 7.40
CA ALA A 21 10.99 28.32 7.85
C ALA A 21 12.10 28.94 6.99
N LEU A 22 13.04 28.13 6.51
CA LEU A 22 14.12 28.54 5.62
C LEU A 22 13.71 28.58 4.14
N GLY A 23 12.46 28.25 3.80
CA GLY A 23 11.95 28.24 2.42
C GLY A 23 12.59 27.18 1.52
N LEU A 24 13.26 26.17 2.09
CA LEU A 24 14.03 25.20 1.33
C LEU A 24 13.12 24.27 0.51
N ARG A 25 13.64 23.85 -0.65
CA ARG A 25 12.99 22.87 -1.51
C ARG A 25 13.39 21.46 -1.11
N THR A 26 12.46 20.53 -1.14
CA THR A 26 12.74 19.10 -0.92
C THR A 26 12.55 18.33 -2.22
N PHE A 27 13.55 17.52 -2.53
CA PHE A 27 13.58 16.65 -3.69
C PHE A 27 13.97 15.25 -3.23
N GLN A 28 13.20 14.24 -3.64
CA GLN A 28 13.48 12.84 -3.32
C GLN A 28 13.52 11.98 -4.58
N MET A 29 14.63 11.26 -4.77
CA MET A 29 14.81 10.28 -5.83
C MET A 29 14.55 8.88 -5.30
N ARG A 30 14.07 7.97 -6.15
CA ARG A 30 13.79 6.58 -5.80
C ARG A 30 15.05 5.78 -5.46
N GLY A 31 16.21 6.18 -6.02
CA GLY A 31 17.50 5.56 -5.70
C GLY A 31 18.03 5.85 -4.30
N MET A 32 17.37 6.74 -3.55
CA MET A 32 17.77 7.18 -2.21
C MET A 32 16.64 6.89 -1.23
N GLU A 33 16.96 6.35 -0.06
CA GLU A 33 15.94 5.96 0.89
C GLU A 33 15.33 7.18 1.58
N CYS A 34 14.00 7.27 1.61
CA CYS A 34 13.30 8.18 2.51
C CYS A 34 12.02 7.53 3.01
N SER A 35 12.12 6.91 4.18
CA SER A 35 11.04 6.17 4.80
C SER A 35 10.72 6.71 6.20
N SER A 36 9.49 6.46 6.66
CA SER A 36 9.08 6.73 8.04
C SER A 36 9.23 8.21 8.43
N ALA A 37 9.95 8.50 9.53
CA ALA A 37 10.25 9.86 9.97
C ALA A 37 10.95 10.71 8.90
N CYS A 38 11.71 10.14 7.95
CA CYS A 38 12.28 10.91 6.85
C CYS A 38 11.19 11.63 6.03
N ALA A 39 10.06 10.95 5.78
CA ALA A 39 8.94 11.53 5.04
C ALA A 39 8.39 12.78 5.74
N LEU A 40 8.37 12.81 7.09
CA LEU A 40 7.94 13.98 7.85
C LEU A 40 8.89 15.17 7.63
N ALA A 41 10.20 14.94 7.61
CA ALA A 41 11.16 16.00 7.29
C ALA A 41 11.00 16.50 5.84
N PHE A 42 10.80 15.58 4.89
CA PHE A 42 10.55 15.91 3.48
C PHE A 42 9.32 16.82 3.28
N MET A 43 8.25 16.61 4.04
CA MET A 43 7.03 17.43 3.98
C MET A 43 7.27 18.92 4.29
N GLY A 44 8.36 19.24 4.98
CA GLY A 44 8.76 20.62 5.30
C GLY A 44 9.03 21.50 4.08
N GLY A 45 9.36 20.90 2.92
CA GLY A 45 9.72 21.66 1.72
C GLY A 45 8.66 22.66 1.27
N SER A 46 9.09 23.84 0.84
CA SER A 46 8.24 24.86 0.21
C SER A 46 7.76 24.38 -1.17
N ILE A 47 8.68 23.79 -1.92
CA ILE A 47 8.47 23.00 -3.13
C ILE A 47 8.91 21.58 -2.83
N ARG A 48 8.03 20.62 -3.11
CA ARG A 48 8.20 19.19 -2.83
C ARG A 48 8.03 18.40 -4.11
N VAL A 49 9.12 17.78 -4.54
CA VAL A 49 9.15 16.89 -5.69
C VAL A 49 9.69 15.55 -5.24
N ALA A 50 9.00 14.48 -5.61
CA ALA A 50 9.46 13.12 -5.35
C ALA A 50 9.16 12.23 -6.56
N GLU A 51 10.10 11.35 -6.88
CA GLU A 51 9.87 10.28 -7.85
C GLU A 51 8.82 9.29 -7.32
N THR A 52 8.11 8.62 -8.23
CA THR A 52 7.11 7.59 -7.88
C THR A 52 7.75 6.51 -7.00
N GLY A 53 7.12 6.22 -5.85
CA GLY A 53 7.60 5.22 -4.91
C GLY A 53 8.84 5.64 -4.10
N ALA A 54 9.26 6.91 -4.15
CA ALA A 54 10.44 7.38 -3.41
C ALA A 54 10.15 7.75 -1.94
N ILE A 55 8.88 7.84 -1.56
CA ILE A 55 8.44 8.19 -0.19
C ILE A 55 7.76 6.97 0.43
N GLY A 56 8.38 6.45 1.50
CA GLY A 56 7.87 5.33 2.27
C GLY A 56 7.15 5.77 3.54
N VAL A 57 5.96 5.24 3.79
CA VAL A 57 5.19 5.49 5.01
C VAL A 57 4.79 4.19 5.71
N HIS A 58 4.74 4.22 7.03
CA HIS A 58 4.24 3.16 7.90
C HIS A 58 3.92 3.73 9.29
N LYS A 59 3.34 2.93 10.20
CA LYS A 59 3.05 3.35 11.57
C LYS A 59 4.35 3.63 12.33
N SER A 60 4.45 4.77 13.01
CA SER A 60 5.60 5.05 13.86
C SER A 60 5.57 4.14 15.09
N SER A 61 6.68 3.46 15.39
CA SER A 61 6.83 2.62 16.58
C SER A 61 7.70 3.30 17.63
N PHE A 62 7.44 3.00 18.90
CA PHE A 62 8.30 3.39 20.01
C PHE A 62 9.60 2.61 20.01
N SER A 63 10.70 3.28 20.36
CA SER A 63 11.94 2.58 20.71
C SER A 63 11.79 1.98 22.10
N GLU A 64 12.03 0.68 22.21
CA GLU A 64 12.11 -0.03 23.49
C GLU A 64 13.31 0.51 24.28
N GLY A 65 13.09 0.99 25.51
CA GLY A 65 14.20 1.47 26.33
C GLY A 65 13.87 2.11 27.68
N ALA A 66 12.63 2.52 27.93
CA ALA A 66 12.22 3.04 29.24
C ALA A 66 10.96 2.31 29.75
N PRO A 67 10.90 1.90 31.03
CA PRO A 67 9.67 1.42 31.63
C PRO A 67 8.71 2.61 31.78
N ILE A 68 7.85 2.80 30.77
CA ILE A 68 6.78 3.79 30.76
C ILE A 68 5.48 3.07 31.15
N SER A 69 4.65 3.68 32.00
CA SER A 69 3.33 3.12 32.32
C SER A 69 2.45 3.09 31.07
N VAL A 70 1.48 2.17 31.02
CA VAL A 70 0.55 2.05 29.89
C VAL A 70 -0.18 3.38 29.64
N ASP A 71 -0.64 4.05 30.70
CA ASP A 71 -1.33 5.34 30.60
C ASP A 71 -0.42 6.45 30.02
N ALA A 72 0.84 6.48 30.43
CA ALA A 72 1.81 7.43 29.88
C ALA A 72 2.15 7.11 28.42
N ALA A 73 2.21 5.84 28.04
CA ALA A 73 2.43 5.43 26.65
C ALA A 73 1.23 5.80 25.76
N VAL A 74 -0.01 5.54 26.20
CA VAL A 74 -1.23 5.91 25.48
C VAL A 74 -1.33 7.42 25.33
N SER A 75 -1.11 8.17 26.41
CA SER A 75 -1.13 9.64 26.39
C SER A 75 -0.11 10.18 25.41
N PHE A 76 1.10 9.61 25.39
CA PHE A 76 2.12 10.01 24.43
C PHE A 76 1.71 9.68 22.99
N VAL A 77 1.15 8.50 22.70
CA VAL A 77 0.65 8.15 21.35
C VAL A 77 -0.36 9.17 20.87
N GLN A 78 -1.30 9.54 21.73
CA GLN A 78 -2.33 10.52 21.41
C GLN A 78 -1.72 11.90 21.12
N LEU A 79 -0.78 12.35 21.96
CA LEU A 79 -0.04 13.60 21.76
C LEU A 79 0.77 13.60 20.46
N GLN A 80 1.52 12.53 20.19
CA GLN A 80 2.34 12.40 18.98
C GLN A 80 1.49 12.32 17.72
N THR A 81 0.34 11.64 17.79
CA THR A 81 -0.62 11.56 16.68
C THR A 81 -1.21 12.93 16.39
N ALA A 82 -1.66 13.64 17.43
CA ALA A 82 -2.17 15.00 17.30
C ALA A 82 -1.10 15.95 16.72
N GLU A 83 0.13 15.90 17.23
CA GLU A 83 1.23 16.71 16.73
C GLU A 83 1.53 16.42 15.24
N THR A 84 1.47 15.14 14.84
CA THR A 84 1.70 14.75 13.44
C THR A 84 0.58 15.26 12.53
N ILE A 85 -0.68 15.20 12.96
CA ILE A 85 -1.83 15.76 12.22
C ILE A 85 -1.68 17.27 12.07
N SER A 86 -1.36 17.97 13.16
CA SER A 86 -1.11 19.41 13.16
C SER A 86 0.03 19.77 12.21
N TYR A 87 1.17 19.09 12.31
CA TYR A 87 2.31 19.30 11.44
C TYR A 87 2.00 19.03 9.95
N MET A 88 1.31 17.94 9.62
CA MET A 88 0.88 17.65 8.25
C MET A 88 0.02 18.79 7.71
N THR A 89 -0.92 19.29 8.52
CA THR A 89 -1.80 20.41 8.16
C THR A 89 -0.99 21.69 7.95
N GLU A 90 -0.06 22.02 8.87
CA GLU A 90 0.85 23.17 8.78
C GLU A 90 1.68 23.15 7.47
N MET A 91 2.11 21.97 7.02
CA MET A 91 2.89 21.80 5.80
C MET A 91 2.03 21.72 4.52
N GLY A 92 0.70 21.75 4.64
CA GLY A 92 -0.25 21.62 3.52
C GLY A 92 -0.40 20.18 3.00
N ILE A 93 -0.02 19.19 3.80
CA ILE A 93 -0.27 17.76 3.55
C ILE A 93 -1.71 17.43 3.95
N ASP A 94 -2.35 16.49 3.26
CA ASP A 94 -3.64 15.95 3.71
C ASP A 94 -3.42 15.00 4.91
N PRO A 95 -4.00 15.25 6.10
CA PRO A 95 -3.82 14.40 7.27
C PRO A 95 -4.35 12.97 7.10
N SER A 96 -5.18 12.69 6.10
CA SER A 96 -5.57 11.31 5.76
C SER A 96 -4.39 10.44 5.32
N LEU A 97 -3.25 11.04 4.96
CA LEU A 97 -1.98 10.31 4.78
C LEU A 97 -1.53 9.61 6.05
N LEU A 98 -1.79 10.20 7.23
CA LEU A 98 -1.49 9.54 8.50
C LEU A 98 -2.35 8.29 8.67
N GLN A 99 -3.63 8.34 8.27
CA GLN A 99 -4.49 7.16 8.28
C GLN A 99 -3.98 6.07 7.34
N LEU A 100 -3.45 6.43 6.16
CA LEU A 100 -2.78 5.49 5.28
C LEU A 100 -1.54 4.90 5.96
N SER A 101 -0.72 5.73 6.60
CA SER A 101 0.53 5.31 7.25
C SER A 101 0.27 4.34 8.42
N LEU A 102 -0.70 4.67 9.28
CA LEU A 102 -1.08 3.88 10.46
C LEU A 102 -1.63 2.49 10.13
N ARG A 103 -2.03 2.27 8.88
CA ARG A 103 -2.47 0.96 8.41
C ARG A 103 -1.31 -0.03 8.29
N TYR A 104 -0.09 0.44 8.03
CA TYR A 104 1.05 -0.44 7.76
C TYR A 104 1.97 -0.58 8.98
N GLU A 105 2.40 -1.81 9.26
CA GLU A 105 3.24 -2.17 10.41
C GLU A 105 4.68 -1.63 10.31
N LYS A 106 5.47 -1.64 11.39
CA LYS A 106 6.85 -1.10 11.35
C LYS A 106 7.75 -1.80 10.31
N ASP A 107 7.49 -3.08 10.06
CA ASP A 107 8.25 -3.93 9.12
C ASP A 107 7.55 -4.05 7.75
N ASP A 108 6.42 -3.34 7.55
CA ASP A 108 5.64 -3.33 6.32
C ASP A 108 5.58 -1.89 5.79
N MET A 109 6.34 -1.59 4.74
CA MET A 109 6.48 -0.22 4.26
C MET A 109 5.62 0.02 3.02
N ARG A 110 4.80 1.08 3.07
CA ARG A 110 4.01 1.53 1.92
C ARG A 110 4.71 2.67 1.20
N TYR A 111 5.19 2.42 -0.02
CA TYR A 111 5.82 3.44 -0.86
C TYR A 111 4.81 4.12 -1.78
N LEU A 112 4.57 5.42 -1.63
CA LEU A 112 3.47 6.15 -2.29
C LEU A 112 3.62 6.22 -3.81
N SER A 113 2.53 6.00 -4.55
CA SER A 113 2.49 6.24 -5.99
C SER A 113 2.45 7.75 -6.30
N LYS A 114 2.66 8.15 -7.56
CA LYS A 114 2.52 9.56 -7.97
C LYS A 114 1.11 10.10 -7.67
N SER A 115 0.07 9.30 -7.93
CA SER A 115 -1.31 9.70 -7.68
C SER A 115 -1.61 9.85 -6.19
N GLU A 116 -1.08 8.97 -5.34
CA GLU A 116 -1.20 9.12 -3.89
C GLU A 116 -0.44 10.33 -3.37
N MET A 117 0.79 10.57 -3.88
CA MET A 117 1.54 11.76 -3.49
C MET A 117 0.82 13.05 -3.88
N ALA A 118 0.13 13.08 -5.02
CA ALA A 118 -0.72 14.19 -5.42
C ALA A 118 -1.98 14.29 -4.55
N GLN A 119 -2.70 13.16 -4.37
CA GLN A 119 -3.93 13.08 -3.57
C GLN A 119 -3.71 13.56 -2.14
N TYR A 120 -2.62 13.13 -1.50
CA TYR A 120 -2.27 13.51 -0.14
C TYR A 120 -1.42 14.79 -0.06
N ARG A 121 -1.18 15.45 -1.20
CA ARG A 121 -0.37 16.69 -1.32
C ARG A 121 1.08 16.56 -0.82
N VAL A 122 1.63 15.34 -0.83
CA VAL A 122 3.04 15.05 -0.52
C VAL A 122 3.96 15.76 -1.48
N THR A 123 3.63 15.76 -2.77
CA THR A 123 4.26 16.63 -3.77
C THR A 123 3.34 17.79 -4.10
N ASN A 124 3.93 18.95 -4.41
CA ASN A 124 3.18 20.17 -4.76
C ASN A 124 3.74 20.87 -6.01
N PHE A 125 4.62 20.20 -6.74
CA PHE A 125 5.19 20.67 -7.99
C PHE A 125 5.39 19.48 -8.93
N ASP A 126 4.90 19.60 -10.16
CA ASP A 126 5.08 18.60 -11.22
C ASP A 126 5.87 19.24 -12.35
N PHE A 127 7.02 18.66 -12.69
CA PHE A 127 7.85 19.13 -13.81
C PHE A 127 7.15 18.99 -15.18
N GLY A 128 5.98 18.34 -15.24
CA GLY A 128 5.17 18.19 -16.46
C GLY A 128 4.04 19.21 -16.68
N ALA A 129 3.83 20.15 -15.76
CA ALA A 129 2.67 21.08 -15.84
C ALA A 129 2.93 22.37 -16.64
N GLU A 130 4.17 22.67 -17.03
CA GLU A 130 4.50 23.90 -17.77
C GLU A 130 4.35 23.78 -19.30
N ALA A 131 4.06 22.59 -19.84
CA ALA A 131 3.94 22.36 -21.29
C ALA A 131 2.50 22.45 -21.86
N SER A 132 1.51 22.87 -21.07
CA SER A 132 0.09 22.92 -21.50
C SER A 132 -0.57 24.30 -21.45
N VAL A 133 0.18 25.38 -21.26
CA VAL A 133 -0.38 26.75 -21.21
C VAL A 133 -0.57 27.40 -22.61
N ALA A 134 -0.40 26.65 -23.70
CA ALA A 134 -0.65 27.16 -25.05
C ALA A 134 -1.72 26.34 -25.77
N LYS A 135 -2.98 26.58 -25.42
CA LYS A 135 -4.17 26.60 -26.32
C LYS A 135 -5.44 26.82 -25.49
N SER A 136 -5.70 28.07 -25.12
CA SER A 136 -7.04 28.50 -24.72
C SER A 136 -7.91 28.60 -25.97
N VAL A 137 -8.82 27.64 -26.15
CA VAL A 137 -10.02 27.86 -26.97
C VAL A 137 -11.15 28.19 -26.00
N THR A 138 -11.67 29.40 -26.13
CA THR A 138 -12.85 29.95 -25.45
C THR A 138 -14.05 29.00 -25.53
N GLN A 139 -14.55 28.59 -24.37
CA GLN A 139 -15.87 27.94 -24.23
C GLN A 139 -16.87 28.94 -23.64
N PRO A 140 -18.12 29.03 -24.14
CA PRO A 140 -19.15 29.89 -23.57
C PRO A 140 -19.61 29.40 -22.19
N PRO A 141 -20.24 30.26 -21.36
CA PRO A 141 -20.56 29.91 -19.98
C PRO A 141 -21.71 28.90 -19.93
N VAL A 142 -21.47 27.75 -19.30
CA VAL A 142 -22.51 26.77 -18.96
C VAL A 142 -23.25 27.25 -17.70
N PRO A 143 -24.60 27.18 -17.64
CA PRO A 143 -25.37 27.59 -16.47
C PRO A 143 -25.02 26.78 -15.22
N GLN A 144 -24.97 27.46 -14.08
CA GLN A 144 -24.74 26.86 -12.76
C GLN A 144 -25.88 25.89 -12.42
N MET A 145 -25.53 24.63 -12.16
CA MET A 145 -26.42 23.64 -11.54
C MET A 145 -25.99 23.46 -10.09
N GLU A 146 -26.96 23.58 -9.19
CA GLU A 146 -26.84 23.41 -7.73
C GLU A 146 -26.23 22.04 -7.34
N PRO A 147 -25.65 21.94 -6.13
CA PRO A 147 -24.85 20.77 -5.75
C PRO A 147 -25.71 19.52 -5.58
N SER A 148 -25.72 18.68 -6.61
CA SER A 148 -26.16 17.29 -6.47
C SER A 148 -25.08 16.50 -5.73
N SER A 149 -25.51 15.78 -4.69
CA SER A 149 -24.70 14.82 -3.95
C SER A 149 -23.88 13.94 -4.90
N PRO A 150 -22.62 13.60 -4.55
CA PRO A 150 -21.81 12.76 -5.42
C PRO A 150 -22.52 11.42 -5.68
N PRO A 151 -22.56 10.95 -6.94
CA PRO A 151 -23.17 9.68 -7.27
C PRO A 151 -22.51 8.54 -6.49
N ASN A 152 -23.35 7.68 -5.90
CA ASN A 152 -22.96 6.46 -5.21
C ASN A 152 -22.35 5.46 -6.23
N TYR A 153 -21.06 5.60 -6.53
CA TYR A 153 -20.29 4.62 -7.32
C TYR A 153 -19.54 3.61 -6.44
N ARG A 154 -19.77 3.61 -5.12
CA ARG A 154 -19.29 2.52 -4.27
C ARG A 154 -20.27 1.36 -4.41
N ILE A 155 -19.74 0.25 -4.93
CA ILE A 155 -20.35 -1.08 -5.12
C ILE A 155 -20.69 -1.35 -6.59
N ALA A 156 -19.72 -1.94 -7.30
CA ALA A 156 -20.04 -2.84 -8.41
C ALA A 156 -21.02 -3.89 -7.86
N GLY A 157 -22.22 -3.96 -8.43
CA GLY A 157 -23.36 -4.70 -7.89
C GLY A 157 -23.05 -6.14 -7.51
N ASP A 158 -23.77 -6.62 -6.48
CA ASP A 158 -23.74 -7.93 -5.82
C ASP A 158 -23.96 -9.15 -6.76
N GLY A 159 -23.20 -9.26 -7.84
CA GLY A 159 -23.13 -10.48 -8.63
C GLY A 159 -22.30 -11.53 -7.91
N ALA A 160 -22.65 -12.81 -8.06
CA ALA A 160 -21.89 -13.96 -7.53
C ALA A 160 -20.40 -13.95 -7.92
N ARG A 161 -20.05 -13.21 -8.98
CA ARG A 161 -18.67 -12.96 -9.44
C ARG A 161 -17.81 -12.11 -8.49
N PHE A 162 -18.43 -11.29 -7.64
CA PHE A 162 -17.74 -10.43 -6.67
C PHE A 162 -17.85 -10.90 -5.22
N HIS A 163 -18.54 -12.02 -5.00
CA HIS A 163 -18.63 -12.63 -3.67
C HIS A 163 -17.27 -13.19 -3.24
N ILE A 164 -16.81 -12.80 -2.05
CA ILE A 164 -15.60 -13.32 -1.42
C ILE A 164 -16.00 -14.49 -0.52
N PRO A 165 -15.61 -15.74 -0.84
CA PRO A 165 -15.93 -16.89 0.00
C PRO A 165 -15.32 -16.75 1.41
N LEU A 166 -15.96 -17.34 2.41
CA LEU A 166 -15.37 -17.39 3.75
C LEU A 166 -14.10 -18.24 3.74
N ALA A 167 -13.01 -17.68 4.25
CA ALA A 167 -11.74 -18.38 4.44
C ALA A 167 -11.87 -19.37 5.61
N LYS A 168 -11.65 -20.66 5.35
CA LYS A 168 -11.79 -21.76 6.33
C LYS A 168 -10.49 -22.52 6.55
N SER A 169 -9.64 -22.58 5.52
CA SER A 169 -8.41 -23.35 5.56
C SER A 169 -7.39 -22.79 4.59
N GLY A 170 -6.13 -23.16 4.81
CA GLY A 170 -5.07 -22.78 3.90
C GLY A 170 -3.74 -23.41 4.27
N ALA A 171 -2.68 -22.82 3.72
CA ALA A 171 -1.31 -23.13 4.08
C ALA A 171 -0.48 -21.86 4.20
N LEU A 172 0.56 -21.89 5.04
CA LEU A 172 1.54 -20.80 5.08
C LEU A 172 2.19 -20.65 3.70
N ARG A 173 2.24 -19.41 3.22
CA ARG A 173 2.93 -19.03 1.98
C ARG A 173 3.55 -17.64 2.13
N VAL A 174 4.82 -17.60 2.48
CA VAL A 174 5.63 -16.38 2.63
C VAL A 174 6.89 -16.41 1.76
N PRO A 175 7.40 -15.26 1.31
CA PRO A 175 8.61 -15.20 0.48
C PRO A 175 9.85 -15.83 1.15
N LYS A 176 10.01 -15.64 2.47
CA LYS A 176 11.16 -16.13 3.26
C LYS A 176 11.09 -17.63 3.59
N GLY A 177 10.05 -18.34 3.13
CA GLY A 177 9.88 -19.78 3.36
C GLY A 177 9.41 -20.19 4.75
N GLN A 178 9.46 -19.30 5.74
CA GLN A 178 9.05 -19.56 7.12
C GLN A 178 8.54 -18.30 7.81
N GLU A 179 7.68 -18.48 8.81
CA GLU A 179 7.14 -17.42 9.68
C GLU A 179 6.71 -18.01 11.03
N TYR A 180 6.45 -17.17 12.03
CA TYR A 180 5.91 -17.60 13.31
C TYR A 180 4.42 -17.31 13.41
N LEU A 181 3.68 -18.23 14.01
CA LEU A 181 2.35 -17.95 14.53
C LEU A 181 2.48 -16.91 15.65
N ARG A 182 1.69 -15.84 15.56
CA ARG A 182 1.74 -14.70 16.46
C ARG A 182 0.70 -14.82 17.58
N SER A 183 0.99 -14.28 18.75
CA SER A 183 0.06 -14.32 19.88
C SER A 183 -1.05 -13.27 19.81
N GLY A 184 -0.90 -12.27 18.93
CA GLY A 184 -1.94 -11.29 18.61
C GLY A 184 -1.87 -10.86 17.15
N GLU A 185 -2.78 -9.97 16.75
CA GLU A 185 -2.89 -9.37 15.42
C GLU A 185 -1.80 -8.30 15.16
N ASP A 186 -0.55 -8.59 15.57
CA ASP A 186 0.62 -7.73 15.39
C ASP A 186 1.88 -8.57 15.18
N GLN A 187 2.76 -8.16 14.27
CA GLN A 187 4.06 -8.80 14.02
C GLN A 187 5.04 -8.64 15.18
N ALA A 188 4.85 -7.64 16.05
CA ALA A 188 5.60 -7.46 17.27
C ALA A 188 5.13 -8.40 18.40
N SER A 189 3.96 -9.02 18.28
CA SER A 189 3.45 -9.92 19.31
C SER A 189 4.26 -11.21 19.42
N GLY A 190 4.07 -11.91 20.54
CA GLY A 190 4.82 -13.10 20.92
C GLY A 190 4.80 -14.19 19.85
N LYS A 191 5.94 -14.85 19.67
CA LYS A 191 6.09 -15.96 18.71
C LYS A 191 5.66 -17.27 19.40
N ILE A 192 4.60 -17.89 18.90
CA ILE A 192 4.02 -19.12 19.47
C ILE A 192 4.68 -20.36 18.89
N VAL A 193 4.64 -20.53 17.57
CA VAL A 193 5.20 -21.70 16.89
C VAL A 193 5.78 -21.32 15.54
N ARG A 194 6.92 -21.92 15.19
CA ARG A 194 7.54 -21.74 13.87
C ARG A 194 6.81 -22.57 12.81
N MET A 195 6.51 -21.93 11.70
CA MET A 195 5.85 -22.51 10.54
C MET A 195 6.71 -22.38 9.28
N ARG A 196 6.57 -23.32 8.36
CA ARG A 196 7.24 -23.34 7.04
C ARG A 196 6.19 -23.27 5.94
N ASN A 197 6.57 -22.82 4.76
CA ASN A 197 5.68 -22.82 3.60
C ASN A 197 5.11 -24.23 3.37
N GLY A 198 3.80 -24.30 3.14
CA GLY A 198 3.07 -25.55 3.01
C GLY A 198 2.50 -26.10 4.32
N ASP A 199 2.95 -25.63 5.49
CA ASP A 199 2.32 -26.00 6.75
C ASP A 199 0.85 -25.58 6.74
N ARG A 200 -0.03 -26.55 7.03
CA ARG A 200 -1.48 -26.39 6.96
C ARG A 200 -2.01 -25.58 8.13
N VAL A 201 -3.05 -24.79 7.84
CA VAL A 201 -3.77 -23.98 8.82
C VAL A 201 -5.27 -24.18 8.68
N GLU A 202 -5.95 -24.29 9.82
CA GLU A 202 -7.38 -24.10 9.92
C GLU A 202 -7.63 -22.62 10.28
N ILE A 203 -8.50 -21.94 9.55
CA ILE A 203 -8.82 -20.52 9.76
C ILE A 203 -10.07 -20.46 10.65
N VAL A 204 -9.87 -20.02 11.89
CA VAL A 204 -10.90 -19.95 12.93
C VAL A 204 -11.70 -18.65 12.80
N SER A 205 -11.01 -17.54 12.52
CA SER A 205 -11.66 -16.26 12.26
C SER A 205 -10.87 -15.37 11.31
N VAL A 206 -11.57 -14.45 10.67
CA VAL A 206 -11.03 -13.47 9.73
C VAL A 206 -11.11 -12.09 10.38
N GLY A 207 -9.95 -11.58 10.82
CA GLY A 207 -9.79 -10.20 11.26
C GLY A 207 -9.55 -9.23 10.10
N ALA A 208 -9.27 -7.97 10.41
CA ALA A 208 -9.09 -6.93 9.38
C ALA A 208 -7.88 -7.20 8.47
N ARG A 209 -6.77 -7.68 9.05
CA ARG A 209 -5.50 -7.98 8.34
C ARG A 209 -4.88 -9.32 8.70
N TRP A 210 -5.53 -10.06 9.60
CA TRP A 210 -5.01 -11.25 10.21
C TRP A 210 -6.05 -12.36 10.19
N TYR A 211 -5.60 -13.59 9.95
CA TYR A 211 -6.35 -14.78 10.24
C TYR A 211 -6.00 -15.25 11.64
N LYS A 212 -7.01 -15.51 12.47
CA LYS A 212 -6.82 -16.39 13.63
C LYS A 212 -6.82 -17.81 13.10
N VAL A 213 -5.76 -18.56 13.38
CA VAL A 213 -5.56 -19.89 12.84
C VAL A 213 -5.20 -20.89 13.91
N LYS A 214 -5.58 -22.14 13.67
CA LYS A 214 -5.09 -23.31 14.40
C LYS A 214 -4.10 -24.07 13.50
N ALA A 215 -2.90 -24.30 14.02
CA ALA A 215 -1.81 -24.96 13.32
C ALA A 215 -0.86 -25.64 14.31
N LYS A 216 -0.43 -26.87 14.02
CA LYS A 216 0.46 -27.66 14.90
C LYS A 216 -0.01 -27.69 16.36
N GLU A 217 -1.31 -27.94 16.56
CA GLU A 217 -1.97 -28.00 17.88
C GLU A 217 -1.94 -26.67 18.68
N ARG A 218 -1.51 -25.57 18.05
CA ARG A 218 -1.50 -24.24 18.65
C ARG A 218 -2.45 -23.31 17.91
N GLU A 219 -2.94 -22.30 18.62
CA GLU A 219 -3.76 -21.24 18.05
C GLU A 219 -3.00 -19.91 18.13
N GLY A 220 -3.21 -19.06 17.14
CA GLY A 220 -2.63 -17.72 17.08
C GLY A 220 -2.95 -17.04 15.76
N TYR A 221 -2.11 -16.12 15.32
CA TYR A 221 -2.42 -15.23 14.22
C TYR A 221 -1.38 -15.27 13.10
N LEU A 222 -1.84 -15.24 11.85
CA LEU A 222 -1.04 -15.07 10.65
C LEU A 222 -1.61 -13.93 9.80
N HIS A 223 -0.75 -13.13 9.19
CA HIS A 223 -1.19 -12.02 8.34
C HIS A 223 -1.87 -12.53 7.06
N HIS A 224 -2.86 -11.80 6.53
CA HIS A 224 -3.61 -12.18 5.32
C HIS A 224 -2.71 -12.42 4.11
N ASN A 225 -1.64 -11.62 3.98
CA ASN A 225 -0.65 -11.77 2.90
C ASN A 225 0.20 -13.03 3.03
N TRP A 226 0.07 -13.84 4.08
CA TRP A 226 0.95 -14.98 4.38
C TRP A 226 0.23 -16.32 4.38
N VAL A 227 -1.08 -16.34 4.19
CA VAL A 227 -1.86 -17.57 4.09
C VAL A 227 -2.39 -17.71 2.67
N LYS A 228 -2.04 -18.81 2.00
CA LYS A 228 -2.75 -19.23 0.79
C LYS A 228 -4.05 -19.89 1.24
N VAL A 229 -5.16 -19.18 1.10
CA VAL A 229 -6.49 -19.69 1.47
C VAL A 229 -7.00 -20.64 0.37
N ASP A 230 -7.49 -21.81 0.77
CA ASP A 230 -7.93 -22.84 -0.20
C ASP A 230 -9.21 -22.44 -0.95
N GLN A 231 -10.04 -21.60 -0.35
CA GLN A 231 -11.31 -21.10 -0.92
C GLN A 231 -11.11 -19.94 -1.92
N PHE A 232 -9.87 -19.45 -2.07
CA PHE A 232 -9.51 -18.39 -3.00
C PHE A 232 -8.87 -18.98 -4.27
N LEU A 233 -8.14 -18.15 -5.03
CA LEU A 233 -7.54 -18.56 -6.29
C LEU A 233 -6.58 -19.74 -6.07
N ASN A 234 -6.97 -20.92 -6.55
CA ASN A 234 -6.20 -22.14 -6.40
C ASN A 234 -5.43 -22.48 -7.69
N LYS A 235 -4.37 -21.72 -7.98
CA LYS A 235 -3.37 -22.06 -9.01
C LYS A 235 -2.14 -22.75 -8.41
N PRO A 236 -1.44 -23.64 -9.15
CA PRO A 236 -0.22 -24.31 -8.73
C PRO A 236 0.86 -23.35 -8.21
N PHE A 237 1.72 -23.83 -7.30
CA PHE A 237 2.71 -23.04 -6.57
C PHE A 237 4.11 -23.10 -7.21
N GLY A 238 4.76 -21.94 -7.29
CA GLY A 238 6.17 -21.75 -7.67
C GLY A 238 6.43 -20.30 -8.11
N ASP A 239 5.50 -19.81 -8.90
CA ASP A 239 5.69 -18.59 -9.68
C ASP A 239 5.16 -17.32 -9.02
N ARG A 240 5.70 -16.16 -9.40
CA ARG A 240 5.26 -14.82 -9.01
C ARG A 240 4.29 -14.26 -10.04
N TYR A 241 3.29 -13.56 -9.53
CA TYR A 241 2.52 -12.61 -10.30
C TYR A 241 3.30 -11.31 -10.41
N ILE A 242 3.19 -10.63 -11.55
CA ILE A 242 3.58 -9.24 -11.70
C ILE A 242 2.30 -8.42 -11.71
N GLN A 243 2.01 -7.73 -10.60
CA GLN A 243 0.89 -6.80 -10.51
C GLN A 243 1.34 -5.46 -11.08
N ILE A 244 0.61 -4.95 -12.06
CA ILE A 244 0.95 -3.72 -12.78
C ILE A 244 0.08 -2.54 -12.38
N LYS A 245 -1.13 -2.81 -11.85
CA LYS A 245 -2.05 -1.77 -11.40
C LYS A 245 -3.08 -2.32 -10.41
N SER A 246 -3.71 -1.42 -9.66
CA SER A 246 -4.90 -1.73 -8.87
C SER A 246 -5.99 -0.68 -9.04
N PHE A 247 -7.23 -1.11 -8.93
CA PHE A 247 -8.41 -0.26 -8.99
C PHE A 247 -9.33 -0.56 -7.83
N ASP A 248 -10.03 0.45 -7.32
CA ASP A 248 -11.05 0.33 -6.29
C ASP A 248 -12.45 0.05 -6.87
N ASN A 249 -12.58 0.07 -8.20
CA ASN A 249 -13.81 -0.19 -8.93
C ASN A 249 -13.56 -1.13 -10.12
N TYR A 250 -14.57 -1.96 -10.43
CA TYR A 250 -14.45 -2.97 -11.46
C TYR A 250 -14.42 -2.39 -12.88
N ALA A 251 -15.20 -1.33 -13.14
CA ALA A 251 -15.34 -0.77 -14.48
C ALA A 251 -14.00 -0.28 -15.04
N ASP A 252 -13.22 0.42 -14.20
CA ASP A 252 -11.88 0.88 -14.59
C ASP A 252 -10.90 -0.29 -14.75
N ALA A 253 -10.99 -1.30 -13.88
CA ALA A 253 -10.17 -2.49 -14.00
C ALA A 253 -10.44 -3.24 -15.32
N GLU A 254 -11.71 -3.40 -15.68
CA GLU A 254 -12.15 -4.02 -16.93
C GLU A 254 -11.71 -3.20 -18.15
N SER A 255 -11.95 -1.89 -18.13
CA SER A 255 -11.52 -0.99 -19.19
C SER A 255 -10.00 -1.06 -19.42
N TYR A 256 -9.23 -1.07 -18.32
CA TYR A 256 -7.78 -1.20 -18.39
C TYR A 256 -7.34 -2.54 -18.95
N VAL A 257 -7.95 -3.65 -18.53
CA VAL A 257 -7.64 -4.98 -19.07
C VAL A 257 -7.93 -5.05 -20.57
N ARG A 258 -9.09 -4.57 -21.02
CA ARG A 258 -9.51 -4.61 -22.43
C ARG A 258 -8.68 -3.72 -23.36
N SER A 259 -8.13 -2.63 -22.84
CA SER A 259 -7.30 -1.68 -23.60
C SER A 259 -5.81 -1.94 -23.47
N SER A 260 -5.40 -2.88 -22.61
CA SER A 260 -4.00 -3.16 -22.33
C SER A 260 -3.32 -3.80 -23.55
N PRO A 261 -2.14 -3.29 -23.99
CA PRO A 261 -1.33 -3.94 -25.01
C PRO A 261 -0.60 -5.19 -24.48
N LEU A 262 -0.59 -5.39 -23.16
CA LEU A 262 -0.03 -6.58 -22.52
C LEU A 262 -1.15 -7.57 -22.14
N PRO A 263 -0.88 -8.88 -22.21
CA PRO A 263 -1.82 -9.90 -21.74
C PRO A 263 -1.94 -9.83 -20.21
N VAL A 264 -3.09 -9.33 -19.74
CA VAL A 264 -3.34 -9.04 -18.33
C VAL A 264 -4.70 -9.54 -17.87
N THR A 265 -4.77 -9.93 -16.60
CA THR A 265 -5.99 -10.39 -15.94
C THR A 265 -6.25 -9.54 -14.70
N ALA A 266 -7.51 -9.18 -14.47
CA ALA A 266 -7.98 -8.57 -13.23
C ALA A 266 -8.43 -9.66 -12.24
N TYR A 267 -7.87 -9.61 -11.04
CA TYR A 267 -8.25 -10.44 -9.90
C TYR A 267 -8.95 -9.62 -8.82
N LEU A 268 -10.05 -10.14 -8.28
CA LEU A 268 -10.64 -9.61 -7.06
C LEU A 268 -9.77 -9.95 -5.87
N ALA A 269 -9.43 -8.97 -5.05
CA ALA A 269 -8.68 -9.15 -3.81
C ALA A 269 -9.59 -9.14 -2.56
N THR A 270 -9.10 -9.68 -1.45
CA THR A 270 -9.83 -9.78 -0.17
C THR A 270 -10.31 -8.45 0.40
N ASN A 271 -9.68 -7.33 0.01
CA ASN A 271 -10.05 -5.98 0.41
C ASN A 271 -11.06 -5.31 -0.57
N LYS A 272 -11.65 -6.08 -1.49
CA LYS A 272 -12.56 -5.61 -2.56
C LYS A 272 -11.92 -4.73 -3.64
N TRP A 273 -10.60 -4.67 -3.71
CA TRP A 273 -9.90 -4.04 -4.84
C TRP A 273 -9.70 -5.04 -5.98
N TYR A 274 -9.38 -4.51 -7.16
CA TYR A 274 -9.11 -5.25 -8.37
C TYR A 274 -7.63 -5.12 -8.73
N ALA A 275 -6.88 -6.20 -8.60
CA ALA A 275 -5.47 -6.26 -8.97
C ALA A 275 -5.33 -6.68 -10.43
N VAL A 276 -4.76 -5.82 -11.27
CA VAL A 276 -4.41 -6.16 -12.65
C VAL A 276 -2.99 -6.68 -12.69
N VAL A 277 -2.83 -7.89 -13.19
CA VAL A 277 -1.56 -8.62 -13.23
C VAL A 277 -1.30 -9.17 -14.63
N LEU A 278 -0.04 -9.40 -14.98
CA LEU A 278 0.30 -10.15 -16.19
C LEU A 278 -0.26 -11.58 -16.11
N ASP A 279 -0.75 -12.11 -17.22
CA ASP A 279 -1.40 -13.44 -17.26
C ASP A 279 -0.47 -14.58 -16.87
N LYS A 280 0.80 -14.46 -17.29
CA LYS A 280 1.83 -15.45 -17.03
C LYS A 280 2.44 -15.21 -15.66
N THR A 281 2.38 -16.25 -14.83
CA THR A 281 3.23 -16.38 -13.66
C THR A 281 4.57 -16.97 -14.11
N MET A 282 5.67 -16.64 -13.43
CA MET A 282 6.99 -17.26 -13.65
C MET A 282 7.83 -17.32 -12.37
N PRO A 283 8.93 -18.10 -12.31
CA PRO A 283 9.79 -18.16 -11.13
C PRO A 283 10.27 -16.78 -10.68
N ALA A 284 10.63 -16.64 -9.40
CA ALA A 284 10.93 -15.33 -8.80
C ALA A 284 12.02 -14.55 -9.54
N ASP A 285 13.09 -15.22 -9.97
CA ASP A 285 14.20 -14.59 -10.69
C ASP A 285 13.77 -14.12 -12.08
N ASN A 286 13.09 -15.00 -12.84
CA ASN A 286 12.52 -14.65 -14.15
C ASN A 286 11.51 -13.50 -14.06
N ALA A 287 10.69 -13.48 -13.00
CA ALA A 287 9.71 -12.43 -12.78
C ALA A 287 10.38 -11.10 -12.45
N ALA A 288 11.50 -11.13 -11.70
CA ALA A 288 12.27 -9.94 -11.39
C ALA A 288 12.93 -9.37 -12.65
N ASP A 289 13.52 -10.23 -13.48
CA ASP A 289 14.14 -9.86 -14.75
C ASP A 289 13.12 -9.31 -15.75
N LEU A 290 11.98 -9.98 -15.92
CA LEU A 290 10.92 -9.49 -16.80
C LEU A 290 10.36 -8.16 -16.30
N LEU A 291 10.09 -8.03 -15.00
CA LEU A 291 9.60 -6.78 -14.42
C LEU A 291 10.58 -5.63 -14.66
N LYS A 292 11.88 -5.88 -14.50
CA LYS A 292 12.94 -4.91 -14.81
C LYS A 292 12.94 -4.51 -16.28
N GLN A 293 12.83 -5.48 -17.19
CA GLN A 293 12.77 -5.21 -18.63
C GLN A 293 11.53 -4.41 -19.01
N LEU A 294 10.35 -4.80 -18.54
CA LEU A 294 9.09 -4.11 -18.81
C LEU A 294 9.13 -2.66 -18.33
N LYS A 295 9.67 -2.40 -17.13
CA LYS A 295 9.87 -1.04 -16.62
C LYS A 295 10.85 -0.24 -17.47
N SER A 296 11.98 -0.83 -17.84
CA SER A 296 12.99 -0.14 -18.67
C SER A 296 12.47 0.30 -20.04
N ARG A 297 11.44 -0.38 -20.56
CA ARG A 297 10.79 -0.08 -21.84
C ARG A 297 9.52 0.77 -21.68
N GLY A 298 9.14 1.14 -20.46
CA GLY A 298 7.88 1.84 -20.18
C GLY A 298 6.62 1.01 -20.46
N ALA A 299 6.75 -0.31 -20.60
CA ALA A 299 5.63 -1.19 -20.93
C ALA A 299 4.67 -1.42 -19.74
N VAL A 300 5.19 -1.28 -18.51
CA VAL A 300 4.39 -1.33 -17.28
C VAL A 300 4.74 -0.14 -16.38
N PRO A 301 3.83 0.28 -15.49
CA PRO A 301 4.12 1.31 -14.49
C PRO A 301 5.32 0.98 -13.59
N ASP A 302 6.03 2.00 -13.13
CA ASP A 302 7.19 1.85 -12.24
C ASP A 302 6.86 1.28 -10.86
N ASP A 303 5.61 1.40 -10.44
CA ASP A 303 5.05 0.83 -9.22
C ASP A 303 4.54 -0.61 -9.39
N ALA A 304 4.65 -1.19 -10.60
CA ALA A 304 4.43 -2.61 -10.81
C ALA A 304 5.36 -3.46 -9.92
N PHE A 305 4.86 -4.53 -9.32
CA PHE A 305 5.60 -5.32 -8.34
C PHE A 305 5.30 -6.81 -8.42
N MET A 306 6.23 -7.61 -7.89
CA MET A 306 6.03 -9.04 -7.78
C MET A 306 5.26 -9.41 -6.52
N THR A 307 4.32 -10.33 -6.64
CA THR A 307 3.55 -10.84 -5.51
C THR A 307 3.25 -12.32 -5.66
N VAL A 308 2.97 -12.97 -4.54
CA VAL A 308 2.51 -14.37 -4.50
C VAL A 308 0.98 -14.48 -4.60
N GLY A 309 0.26 -13.35 -4.57
CA GLY A 309 -1.19 -13.31 -4.79
C GLY A 309 -2.02 -14.03 -3.71
N ASN A 310 -1.57 -14.05 -2.45
CA ASN A 310 -2.31 -14.70 -1.34
C ASN A 310 -3.71 -14.14 -1.13
N THR A 311 -3.89 -12.87 -1.45
CA THR A 311 -5.15 -12.15 -1.28
C THR A 311 -6.04 -12.21 -2.52
N TYR A 312 -5.61 -12.87 -3.61
CA TYR A 312 -6.41 -12.96 -4.84
C TYR A 312 -7.48 -14.04 -4.69
N VAL A 313 -8.74 -13.62 -4.74
CA VAL A 313 -9.91 -14.46 -4.53
C VAL A 313 -10.25 -15.26 -5.78
N ARG A 314 -10.32 -14.58 -6.94
CA ARG A 314 -10.61 -15.17 -8.26
C ARG A 314 -10.32 -14.17 -9.37
N SER A 315 -10.16 -14.64 -10.61
CA SER A 315 -10.19 -13.76 -11.78
C SER A 315 -11.62 -13.25 -11.99
N VAL A 316 -11.76 -12.00 -12.42
CA VAL A 316 -13.06 -11.36 -12.67
C VAL A 316 -13.20 -10.71 -14.05
N CYS A 317 -12.08 -10.59 -14.78
CA CYS A 317 -12.00 -10.11 -16.16
C CYS A 317 -10.56 -10.32 -16.65
N CYS A 318 -10.28 -10.47 -17.93
CA CYS A 318 -11.14 -10.87 -19.04
C CYS A 318 -10.35 -11.93 -19.80
N SER A 319 -9.92 -12.96 -19.08
CA SER A 319 -9.32 -14.15 -19.68
C SER A 319 -10.45 -14.91 -20.38
N GLU A 320 -10.33 -15.06 -21.69
CA GLU A 320 -11.20 -15.89 -22.55
C GLU A 320 -11.44 -17.29 -21.97
#